data_AF-A0A3N9VA83-F1
#
_entry.id   AF-A0A3N9VA83-F1
#
_cell.length_a   1.000
_cell.length_b   1.000
_cell.length_c   1.000
_cell.angle_alpha   90.00
_cell.angle_beta   90.00
_cell.angle_gamma   90.00
#
_symmetry.space_group_name_H-M   'P 1'
#
loop_
_entity.id
_entity.type
_entity.pdbx_description
1 polymer ?
#
loop_
_entity_poly.entity_id
_entity_poly.type
_entity_poly.pdbx_seq_one_letter_code
_entity_poly.pdbx_strand_id
1 'polypeptide(L)'
;MARLIITDIRKSSTIGDFDLLTAVILDAQEPSEQCILMLAKKSCKGLLILESSIAEKEFPDIGVRRGDQFLRMWSNPDHGLTVGEELRFEG
;
A
#
# COMPACT_ATOMS: atom_id res chain seq x y z
N MET A 1 -9.62 13.00 -1.58
CA MET A 1 -9.28 11.96 -2.57
C MET A 1 -7.86 11.51 -2.25
N ALA A 2 -7.69 10.25 -1.86
CA ALA A 2 -6.36 9.74 -1.50
C ALA A 2 -5.70 9.12 -2.74
N ARG A 3 -4.43 9.43 -2.96
CA ARG A 3 -3.61 8.83 -4.01
C ARG A 3 -2.51 7.99 -3.38
N LEU A 4 -2.38 6.75 -3.82
CA LEU A 4 -1.25 5.90 -3.46
C LEU A 4 -0.52 5.46 -4.72
N ILE A 5 0.78 5.19 -4.58
CA ILE A 5 1.58 4.57 -5.62
C ILE A 5 2.15 3.27 -5.09
N ILE A 6 2.05 2.19 -5.85
CA ILE A 6 2.70 0.93 -5.52
C ILE A 6 4.20 1.09 -5.75
N THR A 7 5.00 0.95 -4.72
CA THR A 7 6.46 1.11 -4.80
C THR A 7 7.19 -0.23 -4.79
N ASP A 8 6.53 -1.30 -4.36
CA ASP A 8 7.12 -2.62 -4.24
C ASP A 8 6.05 -3.73 -4.29
N ILE A 9 6.41 -4.84 -4.94
CA ILE A 9 5.63 -6.08 -4.98
C ILE A 9 6.60 -7.25 -4.88
N ARG A 10 6.41 -8.14 -3.90
CA ARG A 10 7.23 -9.35 -3.73
C ARG A 10 6.39 -10.52 -3.23
N LYS A 11 6.88 -11.73 -3.42
CA LYS A 11 6.26 -12.92 -2.83
C LYS A 11 6.36 -12.86 -1.30
N SER A 12 5.25 -13.12 -0.62
CA SER A 12 5.21 -13.28 0.83
C SER A 12 5.99 -14.52 1.23
N SER A 13 6.94 -14.38 2.16
CA SER A 13 7.66 -15.51 2.76
C SER A 13 6.84 -16.23 3.83
N THR A 14 5.78 -15.59 4.33
CA THR A 14 5.01 -16.06 5.50
C THR A 14 3.74 -16.79 5.09
N ILE A 15 3.09 -16.33 4.02
CA ILE A 15 1.89 -16.96 3.47
C ILE A 15 2.20 -17.33 2.03
N GLY A 16 2.41 -18.63 1.79
CA GLY A 16 2.54 -19.17 0.44
C GLY A 16 1.33 -18.76 -0.37
N ASP A 17 1.56 -18.29 -1.59
CA ASP A 17 0.55 -17.80 -2.54
C ASP A 17 0.01 -16.39 -2.29
N PHE A 18 0.65 -15.58 -1.46
CA PHE A 18 0.33 -14.15 -1.39
C PHE A 18 1.50 -13.29 -1.83
N ASP A 19 1.17 -12.16 -2.44
CA ASP A 19 2.11 -11.09 -2.70
C ASP A 19 2.02 -10.04 -1.59
N LEU A 20 3.18 -9.58 -1.15
CA LEU A 20 3.36 -8.45 -0.25
C LEU A 20 3.60 -7.21 -1.10
N LEU A 21 2.73 -6.22 -0.93
CA LEU A 21 2.80 -4.93 -1.61
C LEU A 21 3.21 -3.85 -0.63
N THR A 22 3.99 -2.88 -1.11
CA THR A 22 4.21 -1.61 -0.44
C THR A 22 3.65 -0.49 -1.29
N ALA A 23 2.92 0.43 -0.66
CA ALA A 23 2.38 1.60 -1.33
C ALA A 23 2.69 2.86 -0.52
N VAL A 24 3.08 3.94 -1.19
CA VAL A 24 3.30 5.27 -0.58
C VAL A 24 2.09 6.15 -0.86
N ILE A 25 1.63 6.90 0.15
CA ILE A 25 0.56 7.88 0.02
C ILE A 25 1.16 9.17 -0.56
N LEU A 26 0.73 9.55 -1.76
CA LEU A 26 1.25 10.71 -2.50
C LEU A 26 0.55 12.02 -2.15
N ASP A 27 -0.75 11.97 -1.90
CA ASP A 27 -1.57 13.16 -1.73
C ASP A 27 -2.48 12.96 -0.53
N ALA A 28 -2.05 13.59 0.55
CA ALA A 28 -2.62 13.42 1.86
C ALA A 28 -2.87 14.82 2.41
N GLN A 29 -3.99 15.42 2.02
CA GLN A 29 -4.72 16.29 2.96
C GLN A 29 -5.04 15.38 4.14
N GLU A 30 -4.11 15.30 5.10
CA GLU A 30 -3.96 14.28 6.14
C GLU A 30 -4.69 12.96 5.84
N PRO A 31 -4.00 11.88 5.45
CA PRO A 31 -4.67 10.64 5.10
C PRO A 31 -5.29 10.09 6.38
N SER A 32 -6.54 10.45 6.57
CA SER A 32 -7.28 10.11 7.76
C SER A 32 -7.34 8.59 7.85
N GLU A 33 -7.41 8.06 9.07
CA GLU A 33 -7.69 6.64 9.28
C GLU A 33 -8.88 6.16 8.42
N GLN A 34 -9.81 7.07 8.08
CA GLN A 34 -10.91 6.83 7.15
C GLN A 34 -10.46 6.47 5.73
N CYS A 35 -9.40 7.06 5.19
CA CYS A 35 -8.85 6.68 3.88
C CYS A 35 -8.27 5.26 3.91
N ILE A 36 -7.56 4.91 4.99
CA ILE A 36 -7.01 3.58 5.24
C ILE A 36 -8.14 2.55 5.42
N LEU A 37 -9.19 2.93 6.15
CA LEU A 37 -10.38 2.10 6.34
C LEU A 37 -11.18 1.95 5.04
N MET A 38 -11.24 2.97 4.19
CA MET A 38 -11.87 2.87 2.87
C MET A 38 -11.07 2.00 1.91
N LEU A 39 -9.74 2.05 1.98
CA LEU A 39 -8.87 1.09 1.30
C LEU A 39 -9.18 -0.35 1.76
N ALA A 40 -9.23 -0.59 3.07
CA ALA A 40 -9.57 -1.89 3.65
C ALA A 40 -11.00 -2.35 3.32
N LYS A 41 -11.95 -1.42 3.12
CA LYS A 41 -13.34 -1.75 2.74
C LYS A 41 -13.51 -1.95 1.24
N LYS A 42 -12.87 -1.15 0.39
CA LYS A 42 -12.89 -1.30 -1.08
C LYS A 42 -11.98 -2.44 -1.54
N SER A 43 -11.08 -2.92 -0.70
CA SER A 43 -10.24 -4.09 -0.96
C SER A 43 -10.98 -5.44 -0.92
N CYS A 44 -12.29 -5.45 -1.23
CA CYS A 44 -12.97 -6.62 -1.80
C CYS A 44 -12.25 -7.21 -3.04
N LYS A 45 -11.19 -6.58 -3.55
CA LYS A 45 -10.18 -7.13 -4.49
C LYS A 45 -9.13 -8.05 -3.83
N GLY A 46 -9.27 -8.41 -2.56
CA GLY A 46 -8.33 -9.29 -1.87
C GLY A 46 -7.04 -8.59 -1.41
N LEU A 47 -7.09 -7.30 -1.05
CA LEU A 47 -5.96 -6.61 -0.37
C LEU A 47 -6.21 -6.58 1.14
N LEU A 48 -5.30 -7.15 1.93
CA LEU A 48 -5.33 -7.08 3.38
C LEU A 48 -4.24 -6.11 3.88
N ILE A 49 -4.64 -5.01 4.52
CA ILE A 49 -3.69 -4.06 5.11
C ILE A 49 -3.06 -4.68 6.36
N LEU A 50 -1.72 -4.72 6.37
CA LEU A 50 -0.92 -5.24 7.49
C LEU A 50 -0.47 -4.11 8.41
N GLU A 51 0.01 -3.02 7.82
CA GLU A 51 0.45 -1.84 8.58
C GLU A 51 0.26 -0.54 7.79
N SER A 52 0.18 0.54 8.55
CA SER A 52 0.30 1.92 8.09
C SER A 52 1.28 2.62 9.01
N SER A 53 2.32 3.23 8.46
CA SER A 53 3.31 3.96 9.25
C SER A 53 3.91 5.13 8.48
N ILE A 54 4.46 6.08 9.22
CA ILE A 54 5.30 7.14 8.67
C ILE A 54 6.74 6.66 8.78
N ALA A 55 7.45 6.65 7.66
CA ALA A 55 8.81 6.17 7.59
C ALA A 55 9.76 7.12 8.35
N GLU A 56 10.26 6.69 9.51
CA GLU A 56 11.24 7.47 10.29
C GLU A 56 12.63 7.50 9.64
N LYS A 57 12.89 6.57 8.71
CA LYS A 57 14.12 6.41 7.94
C LYS A 57 13.80 5.98 6.51
N GLU A 58 14.81 5.98 5.63
CA GLU A 58 14.65 5.51 4.26
C GLU A 58 14.65 3.98 4.18
N PHE A 59 13.84 3.44 3.26
CA PHE A 59 13.82 2.04 2.88
C PHE A 59 13.91 1.93 1.34
N PRO A 60 15.12 2.06 0.76
CA PRO A 60 15.31 2.11 -0.68
C PRO A 60 14.79 0.87 -1.41
N ASP A 61 14.91 -0.30 -0.78
CA ASP A 61 14.50 -1.56 -1.39
C ASP A 61 13.01 -1.59 -1.73
N ILE A 62 12.17 -0.94 -0.92
CA ILE A 62 10.71 -0.89 -1.11
C ILE A 62 10.24 0.47 -1.64
N GLY A 63 11.17 1.32 -2.08
CA GLY A 63 10.85 2.64 -2.64
C GLY A 63 10.23 3.63 -1.65
N VAL A 64 10.48 3.49 -0.35
CA VAL A 64 9.95 4.38 0.69
C VAL A 64 11.04 5.33 1.19
N ARG A 65 10.75 6.64 1.23
CA ARG A 65 11.65 7.67 1.73
C ARG A 65 11.30 8.08 3.16
N ARG A 66 12.24 8.72 3.85
CA ARG A 66 11.98 9.27 5.18
C ARG A 66 10.88 10.34 5.09
N GLY A 67 9.87 10.21 5.96
CA GLY A 67 8.70 11.09 6.00
C GLY A 67 7.54 10.60 5.14
N ASP A 68 7.74 9.61 4.27
CA ASP A 68 6.64 9.02 3.51
C ASP A 68 5.69 8.27 4.45
N GLN A 69 4.40 8.47 4.26
CA GLN A 69 3.41 7.57 4.83
C GLN A 69 3.19 6.42 3.87
N PHE A 70 3.39 5.19 4.35
CA PHE A 70 3.30 4.00 3.53
C PHE A 70 2.38 2.95 4.16
N LEU A 71 1.87 2.09 3.30
CA LEU A 71 1.06 0.93 3.65
C LEU A 71 1.79 -0.33 3.19
N ARG A 72 1.73 -1.39 4.01
CA ARG A 72 2.03 -2.75 3.55
C ARG A 72 0.79 -3.60 3.54
N MET A 73 0.64 -4.38 2.49
CA MET A 73 -0.57 -5.13 2.22
C MET A 73 -0.23 -6.52 1.70
N TRP A 74 -1.07 -7.51 2.02
CA TRP A 74 -1.09 -8.78 1.29
C TRP A 74 -2.12 -8.75 0.18
N SER A 75 -1.85 -9.45 -0.92
CA SER A 75 -2.83 -9.74 -1.95
C SER A 75 -2.67 -11.12 -2.57
N ASN A 76 -3.74 -11.61 -3.18
CA ASN A 76 -3.66 -12.81 -4.03
C ASN A 76 -2.76 -12.55 -5.25
N PRO A 77 -2.11 -13.56 -5.83
CA PRO A 77 -1.10 -13.37 -6.88
C PRO A 77 -1.66 -12.75 -8.17
N ASP A 78 -2.95 -12.95 -8.42
CA ASP A 78 -3.65 -12.45 -9.61
C ASP A 78 -4.28 -11.06 -9.37
N HIS A 79 -3.71 -10.27 -8.45
CA HIS A 79 -4.21 -8.93 -8.12
C HIS A 79 -4.09 -7.92 -9.28
N GLY A 80 -3.24 -8.21 -10.27
CA GLY A 80 -3.09 -7.41 -11.51
C GLY A 80 -2.49 -6.02 -11.31
N LEU A 81 -1.81 -5.80 -10.18
CA LEU A 81 -1.17 -4.52 -9.84
C LEU A 81 0.29 -4.53 -10.26
N THR A 82 0.83 -3.35 -10.57
CA THR A 82 2.24 -3.19 -10.98
C THR A 82 2.96 -2.12 -10.16
N VAL A 83 4.29 -2.25 -10.03
CA VAL A 83 5.11 -1.20 -9.42
C VAL A 83 5.05 0.06 -10.27
N GLY A 84 4.81 1.20 -9.64
CA GLY A 84 4.54 2.49 -10.26
C GLY A 84 3.06 2.77 -10.54
N GLU A 85 2.17 1.79 -10.31
CA GLU A 85 0.74 1.99 -10.49
C GLU A 85 0.17 2.93 -9.42
N GLU A 86 -0.55 3.95 -9.88
CA GLU A 86 -1.26 4.87 -9.01
C GLU A 86 -2.69 4.39 -8.76
N LEU A 87 -3.03 4.22 -7.49
CA LEU A 87 -4.38 3.93 -7.04
C LEU A 87 -5.06 5.20 -6.52
N ARG A 88 -6.24 5.49 -7.07
CA ARG A 88 -7.04 6.66 -6.71
C ARG A 88 -8.27 6.23 -5.92
N PHE A 89 -8.45 6.83 -4.74
CA PHE A 89 -9.60 6.58 -3.89
C PHE A 89 -10.41 7.86 -3.73
N GLU A 90 -11.59 7.83 -4.35
CA GLU A 90 -12.67 8.73 -4.03
C GLU A 90 -13.35 8.22 -2.75
N GLY A 91 -13.48 9.12 -1.79
CA GLY A 91 -14.23 8.89 -0.56
C GLY A 91 -15.70 9.21 -0.74
#